data_AF-A0A3D3W5E2-F1
#
_entry.id   AF-A0A3D3W5E2-F1
#
_cell.length_a   1.000
_cell.length_b   1.000
_cell.length_c   1.000
_cell.angle_alpha   90.00
_cell.angle_beta   90.00
_cell.angle_gamma   90.00
#
_symmetry.space_group_name_H-M   'P 1'
#
loop_
_entity.id
_entity.type
_entity.pdbx_description
1 polymer ?
#
loop_
_entity_poly.entity_id
_entity_poly.type
_entity_poly.pdbx_seq_one_letter_code
_entity_poly.pdbx_strand_id
1 'polypeptide(L)'
;SNMHTSVEVLWRLLQRTGLQAEVAALENAEPIDPGGAIGGLSEQYLRGLSSSLLEIRVLSAAVGSEGEKLIGVVISRTQLAVRLSAVEVEQGYGVLQAGLLRELRLQRQSESLDLVIFELAEEGDGEGLQPIRWREDPAVIFERVLSLSPGDSGAGMQLSSMGVISRVGWNEPRVRAVLGVDLEEVETSAGRGLRVQQTTPNGPAAGRLFGGDILVGVGNEQIGTREQFGRLLGRLQPGDRLRLELQRGADLQSVGLRAGWNPGEQFERSEFLDGRAGRVSERRTGFVGVIQHDIPVEPQSCPSLLLDWRGLPIGLTIARRARESSLAIPAMAVQRLMSGADGN
;
A
#
# COMPACT_ATOMS: atom_id res chain seq x y z
N SER A 1 5.51 2.35 -24.02
CA SER A 1 6.31 3.59 -24.03
C SER A 1 5.82 4.47 -25.17
N ASN A 2 5.22 5.63 -24.86
CA ASN A 2 4.69 6.59 -25.85
C ASN A 2 5.77 7.53 -26.44
N MET A 3 7.05 7.13 -26.40
CA MET A 3 8.06 7.82 -27.20
C MET A 3 7.98 7.31 -28.64
N HIS A 4 7.15 7.96 -29.46
CA HIS A 4 7.25 7.89 -30.92
C HIS A 4 8.47 8.69 -31.41
N THR A 5 9.64 8.38 -30.87
CA THR A 5 10.89 9.04 -31.21
C THR A 5 11.75 8.01 -31.93
N SER A 6 12.02 8.23 -33.22
CA SER A 6 12.94 7.35 -33.95
C SER A 6 14.33 7.41 -33.33
N VAL A 7 15.09 6.33 -33.46
CA VAL A 7 16.51 6.25 -33.06
C VAL A 7 17.30 7.46 -33.59
N GLU A 8 16.93 7.92 -34.78
CA GLU A 8 17.52 9.07 -35.47
C GLU A 8 17.33 10.41 -34.74
N VAL A 9 16.15 10.62 -34.13
CA VAL A 9 15.87 11.84 -33.35
C VAL A 9 16.65 11.82 -32.03
N LEU A 10 16.76 10.66 -31.39
CA LEU A 10 17.57 10.46 -30.18
C LEU A 10 19.04 10.74 -30.44
N TRP A 11 19.57 10.28 -31.59
CA TRP A 11 20.94 10.57 -32.02
C TRP A 11 21.20 12.06 -32.25
N ARG A 12 20.27 12.77 -32.91
CA ARG A 12 20.42 14.23 -33.11
C ARG A 12 20.41 15.01 -31.80
N LEU A 13 19.65 14.56 -30.79
CA LEU A 13 19.65 15.18 -29.47
C LEU A 13 20.97 14.94 -28.73
N LEU A 14 21.52 13.73 -28.79
CA LEU A 14 22.83 13.38 -28.23
C LEU A 14 23.97 14.18 -28.88
N GLN A 15 23.96 14.39 -30.19
CA GLN A 15 25.00 15.20 -30.85
C GLN A 15 24.94 16.68 -30.44
N ARG A 16 23.77 17.20 -30.07
CA ARG A 16 23.60 18.60 -29.63
C ARG A 16 24.13 18.88 -28.22
N THR A 17 24.34 17.85 -27.40
CA THR A 17 24.87 18.03 -26.03
C THR A 17 26.39 18.14 -26.00
N GLY A 18 27.07 17.97 -27.14
CA GLY A 18 28.54 17.97 -27.22
C GLY A 18 29.21 16.75 -26.58
N LEU A 19 28.42 15.76 -26.15
CA LEU A 19 28.91 14.47 -25.66
C LEU A 19 29.47 13.68 -26.85
N GLN A 20 30.80 13.61 -26.97
CA GLN A 20 31.46 12.61 -27.80
C GLN A 20 31.43 11.28 -27.04
N ALA A 21 30.40 10.47 -27.29
CA ALA A 21 30.39 9.07 -26.89
C ALA A 21 30.76 8.23 -28.11
N GLU A 22 31.94 7.59 -28.07
CA GLU A 22 32.16 6.39 -28.88
C GLU A 22 31.24 5.30 -28.32
N VAL A 23 30.03 5.21 -28.85
CA VAL A 23 29.18 4.05 -28.61
C VAL A 23 29.76 2.93 -29.46
N ALA A 24 30.43 1.97 -28.83
CA ALA A 24 30.88 0.76 -29.51
C ALA A 24 29.69 0.18 -30.29
N ALA A 25 29.88 -0.04 -31.60
CA ALA A 25 28.86 -0.67 -32.42
C ALA A 25 28.57 -2.06 -31.81
N LEU A 26 27.39 -2.21 -31.21
CA LEU A 26 26.83 -3.52 -30.89
C LEU A 26 26.46 -4.16 -32.22
N GLU A 27 27.44 -4.78 -32.88
CA GLU A 27 27.26 -5.42 -34.19
C GLU A 27 26.30 -6.61 -34.14
N ASN A 28 26.07 -7.15 -32.94
CA ASN A 28 25.03 -8.15 -32.70
C ASN A 28 24.40 -7.89 -31.33
N ALA A 29 23.33 -7.10 -31.29
CA ALA A 29 22.39 -7.23 -30.18
C ALA A 29 21.72 -8.59 -30.35
N GLU A 30 22.13 -9.58 -29.55
CA GLU A 30 21.37 -10.83 -29.47
C GLU A 30 19.91 -10.45 -29.14
N PRO A 31 18.92 -11.00 -29.88
CA PRO A 31 17.53 -10.89 -29.47
C PRO A 31 17.45 -11.31 -28.01
N ILE A 32 16.83 -10.50 -27.15
CA ILE A 32 16.49 -10.94 -25.80
C ILE A 32 15.58 -12.15 -26.01
N ASP A 33 16.12 -13.35 -25.82
CA ASP A 33 15.40 -14.60 -25.98
C ASP A 33 14.14 -14.55 -25.08
N PRO A 34 12.93 -14.49 -25.66
CA PRO A 34 11.71 -14.51 -24.88
C PRO A 34 11.36 -15.93 -24.43
N GLY A 35 12.12 -16.95 -24.86
CA GLY A 35 11.84 -18.38 -24.69
C GLY A 35 12.53 -19.06 -23.50
N GLY A 36 13.49 -18.40 -22.85
CA GLY A 36 14.01 -18.83 -21.55
C GLY A 36 13.09 -18.36 -20.43
N ALA A 37 12.78 -19.23 -19.46
CA ALA A 37 11.93 -18.95 -18.29
C ALA A 37 11.96 -17.47 -17.88
N ILE A 38 10.80 -16.84 -17.73
CA ILE A 38 10.66 -15.41 -17.37
C ILE A 38 11.68 -15.04 -16.28
N GLY A 39 12.74 -14.31 -16.65
CA GLY A 39 13.79 -13.84 -15.73
C GLY A 39 14.89 -14.84 -15.33
N GLY A 40 14.99 -16.03 -15.93
CA GLY A 40 16.02 -17.02 -15.59
C GLY A 40 15.89 -17.63 -14.19
N LEU A 41 14.77 -17.41 -13.50
CA LEU A 41 14.51 -17.92 -12.15
C LEU A 41 13.94 -19.33 -12.22
N SER A 42 14.48 -20.24 -11.40
CA SER A 42 13.94 -21.60 -11.30
C SER A 42 12.58 -21.60 -10.61
N GLU A 43 11.67 -22.50 -11.03
CA GLU A 43 10.38 -22.68 -10.35
C GLU A 43 10.56 -22.97 -8.86
N GLN A 44 11.60 -23.72 -8.49
CA GLN A 44 11.90 -24.03 -7.09
C GLN A 44 12.21 -22.77 -6.28
N TYR A 45 12.96 -21.82 -6.85
CA TYR A 45 13.25 -20.55 -6.20
C TYR A 45 11.98 -19.70 -6.03
N LEU A 46 11.15 -19.61 -7.08
CA LEU A 46 9.88 -18.89 -7.01
C LEU A 46 8.92 -19.52 -5.99
N ARG A 47 8.91 -20.86 -5.87
CA ARG A 47 8.17 -21.56 -4.80
C ARG A 47 8.68 -21.18 -3.41
N GLY A 48 10.00 -21.06 -3.24
CA GLY A 48 10.60 -20.59 -1.98
C GLY A 48 10.22 -19.15 -1.63
N LEU A 49 10.13 -18.24 -2.60
CA LEU A 49 9.62 -16.88 -2.34
C LEU A 49 8.11 -16.88 -2.07
N SER A 50 7.35 -17.74 -2.74
CA SER A 50 5.90 -17.85 -2.54
C SER A 50 5.53 -18.32 -1.14
N SER A 51 6.35 -19.16 -0.48
CA SER A 51 6.09 -19.59 0.89
C SER A 51 6.26 -18.46 1.92
N SER A 52 6.96 -17.38 1.55
CA SER A 52 7.04 -16.14 2.35
C SER A 52 5.88 -15.17 2.09
N LEU A 53 4.93 -15.50 1.22
CA LEU A 53 3.74 -14.70 0.96
C LEU A 53 2.50 -15.49 1.37
N LEU A 54 1.91 -15.07 2.49
CA LEU A 54 0.85 -15.80 3.15
C LEU A 54 -0.46 -15.05 3.07
N GLU A 55 -1.54 -15.78 2.83
CA GLU A 55 -2.87 -15.22 2.85
C GLU A 55 -3.37 -15.09 4.29
N ILE A 56 -3.80 -13.90 4.66
CA ILE A 56 -4.29 -13.55 5.99
C ILE A 56 -5.81 -13.72 6.00
N ARG A 57 -6.30 -14.39 7.05
CA ARG A 57 -7.72 -14.68 7.29
C ARG A 57 -8.23 -13.81 8.42
N VAL A 58 -9.45 -13.31 8.28
CA VAL A 58 -10.20 -12.70 9.38
C VAL A 58 -10.80 -13.82 10.22
N LEU A 59 -10.55 -13.83 11.53
CA LEU A 59 -10.97 -14.91 12.44
C LEU A 59 -12.49 -14.94 12.69
N SER A 60 -13.15 -13.78 12.62
CA SER A 60 -14.60 -13.63 12.82
C SER A 60 -15.43 -13.75 11.55
N ALA A 61 -14.79 -13.98 10.39
CA ALA A 61 -15.49 -14.12 9.12
C ALA A 61 -16.24 -15.45 9.05
N ALA A 62 -17.54 -15.40 8.72
CA ALA A 62 -18.29 -16.61 8.36
C ALA A 62 -17.62 -17.27 7.15
N VAL A 63 -17.52 -18.61 7.16
CA VAL A 63 -16.98 -19.39 6.04
C VAL A 63 -17.74 -19.00 4.77
N GLY A 64 -17.06 -18.35 3.82
CA GLY A 64 -17.65 -17.89 2.55
C GLY A 64 -17.94 -16.39 2.42
N SER A 65 -17.59 -15.54 3.40
CA SER A 65 -17.63 -14.09 3.17
C SER A 65 -16.46 -13.65 2.28
N GLU A 66 -16.75 -13.11 1.09
CA GLU A 66 -15.78 -12.45 0.20
C GLU A 66 -15.28 -11.13 0.82
N GLY A 67 -14.39 -11.23 1.80
CA GLY A 67 -13.61 -10.09 2.29
C GLY A 67 -12.45 -9.75 1.35
N GLU A 68 -11.90 -8.54 1.47
CA GLU A 68 -10.68 -8.16 0.76
C GLU A 68 -9.56 -9.17 1.08
N LYS A 69 -8.94 -9.75 0.05
CA LYS A 69 -7.85 -10.72 0.24
C LYS A 69 -6.65 -10.00 0.84
N LEU A 70 -6.30 -10.36 2.08
CA LEU A 70 -5.16 -9.79 2.79
C LEU A 70 -3.93 -10.65 2.58
N ILE A 71 -2.80 -10.02 2.28
CA ILE A 71 -1.53 -10.69 2.05
C ILE A 71 -0.51 -10.20 3.08
N GLY A 72 0.14 -11.16 3.74
CA GLY A 72 1.25 -10.93 4.64
C GLY A 72 2.55 -11.42 4.04
N VAL A 73 3.58 -10.59 4.14
CA VAL A 73 4.94 -10.94 3.77
C VAL A 73 5.67 -11.41 5.02
N VAL A 74 6.21 -12.62 5.01
CA VAL A 74 7.01 -13.15 6.11
C VAL A 74 8.36 -12.44 6.14
N ILE A 75 8.60 -11.71 7.23
CA ILE A 75 9.81 -10.90 7.41
C ILE A 75 10.73 -11.45 8.50
N SER A 76 10.20 -12.27 9.41
CA SER A 76 10.99 -13.01 10.40
C SER A 76 10.40 -14.42 10.58
N ARG A 77 10.99 -15.24 11.46
CA ARG A 77 10.43 -16.57 11.79
C ARG A 77 9.05 -16.50 12.46
N THR A 78 8.67 -15.35 12.99
CA THR A 78 7.45 -15.14 13.76
C THR A 78 6.63 -13.94 13.31
N GLN A 79 7.17 -13.10 12.42
CA GLN A 79 6.56 -11.83 12.02
C GLN A 79 6.16 -11.78 10.55
N LEU A 80 5.05 -11.09 10.28
CA LEU A 80 4.57 -10.77 8.95
C LEU A 80 4.29 -9.28 8.81
N ALA A 81 4.67 -8.69 7.67
CA ALA A 81 4.27 -7.36 7.26
C ALA A 81 2.99 -7.42 6.41
N VAL A 82 1.98 -6.66 6.78
CA VAL A 82 0.69 -6.55 6.07
C VAL A 82 0.42 -5.08 5.77
N ARG A 83 -0.31 -4.78 4.69
CA ARG A 83 -0.75 -3.41 4.38
C ARG A 83 -1.74 -2.90 5.44
N LEU A 84 -1.42 -1.80 6.11
CA LEU A 84 -2.19 -1.25 7.23
C LEU A 84 -3.59 -0.79 6.79
N SER A 85 -3.71 -0.10 5.67
CA SER A 85 -4.99 0.40 5.13
C SER A 85 -5.98 -0.72 4.79
N ALA A 86 -5.52 -1.96 4.68
CA ALA A 86 -6.35 -3.14 4.46
C ALA A 86 -6.93 -3.74 5.76
N VAL A 87 -6.32 -3.42 6.91
CA VAL A 87 -6.61 -4.03 8.21
C VAL A 87 -7.67 -3.22 8.97
N GLU A 88 -8.58 -3.93 9.63
CA GLU A 88 -9.64 -3.43 10.51
C GLU A 88 -9.22 -3.64 11.97
N VAL A 89 -9.26 -2.57 12.77
CA VAL A 89 -8.75 -2.59 14.16
C VAL A 89 -9.55 -3.50 15.08
N GLU A 90 -10.84 -3.74 14.79
CA GLU A 90 -11.73 -4.60 15.59
C GLU A 90 -11.70 -6.08 15.20
N GLN A 91 -11.00 -6.43 14.12
CA GLN A 91 -10.94 -7.80 13.62
C GLN A 91 -9.71 -8.53 14.15
N GLY A 92 -9.90 -9.80 14.53
CA GLY A 92 -8.80 -10.72 14.74
C GLY A 92 -8.31 -11.28 13.41
N TYR A 93 -7.00 -11.46 13.28
CA TYR A 93 -6.36 -11.99 12.07
C TYR A 93 -5.62 -13.29 12.37
N GLY A 94 -5.53 -14.15 11.37
CA GLY A 94 -4.78 -15.40 11.44
C GLY A 94 -4.20 -15.80 10.10
N VAL A 95 -3.28 -16.76 10.13
CA VAL A 95 -2.68 -17.35 8.93
C VAL A 95 -2.80 -18.87 8.99
N LEU A 96 -3.11 -19.49 7.84
CA LEU A 96 -3.15 -20.95 7.73
C LEU A 96 -1.75 -21.46 7.36
N GLN A 97 -1.12 -22.22 8.26
CA GLN A 97 0.19 -22.81 8.05
C GLN A 97 0.11 -24.32 8.29
N ALA A 98 0.46 -25.13 7.28
CA ALA A 98 0.39 -26.60 7.35
C ALA A 98 -0.97 -27.15 7.83
N GLY A 99 -2.07 -26.45 7.50
CA GLY A 99 -3.42 -26.82 7.93
C GLY A 99 -3.82 -26.32 9.32
N LEU A 100 -2.92 -25.69 10.08
CA LEU A 100 -3.21 -25.08 11.36
C LEU A 100 -3.44 -23.58 11.20
N LEU A 101 -4.56 -23.07 11.72
CA LEU A 101 -4.83 -21.64 11.79
C LEU A 101 -4.12 -21.05 13.01
N ARG A 102 -3.18 -20.14 12.78
CA ARG A 102 -2.41 -19.46 13.83
C ARG A 102 -2.84 -18.00 13.92
N GLU A 103 -3.18 -17.56 15.13
CA GLU A 103 -3.58 -16.18 15.40
C GLU A 103 -2.40 -15.20 15.27
N LEU A 104 -2.71 -13.98 14.83
CA LEU A 104 -1.77 -12.88 14.67
C LEU A 104 -2.07 -11.76 15.67
N ARG A 105 -1.05 -11.30 16.36
CA ARG A 105 -1.09 -10.16 17.28
C ARG A 105 -0.40 -8.96 16.67
N LEU A 106 -1.07 -7.82 16.66
CA LEU A 106 -0.47 -6.58 16.18
C LEU A 106 0.69 -6.20 17.10
N GLN A 107 1.87 -6.02 16.52
CA GLN A 107 3.09 -5.71 17.26
C GLN A 107 3.55 -4.27 17.02
N ARG A 108 3.55 -3.82 15.76
CA ARG A 108 3.91 -2.45 15.36
C ARG A 108 3.12 -2.01 14.14
N GLN A 109 3.04 -0.70 13.91
CA GLN A 109 2.45 -0.12 12.70
C GLN A 109 3.18 1.15 12.30
N SER A 110 3.12 1.49 11.02
CA SER A 110 3.65 2.72 10.44
C SER A 110 2.67 3.28 9.42
N GLU A 111 2.01 4.39 9.77
CA GLU A 111 1.08 5.10 8.88
C GLU A 111 1.79 5.70 7.66
N SER A 112 3.05 6.12 7.83
CA SER A 112 3.87 6.67 6.75
C SER A 112 4.26 5.62 5.71
N LEU A 113 4.35 4.35 6.11
CA LEU A 113 4.64 3.22 5.24
C LEU A 113 3.39 2.45 4.84
N ASP A 114 2.23 2.72 5.44
CA ASP A 114 1.02 1.91 5.30
C ASP A 114 1.28 0.42 5.60
N LEU A 115 2.08 0.14 6.63
CA LEU A 115 2.43 -1.22 7.06
C LEU A 115 2.07 -1.47 8.52
N VAL A 116 1.61 -2.69 8.79
CA VAL A 116 1.46 -3.26 10.13
C VAL A 116 2.32 -4.52 10.22
N ILE A 117 3.01 -4.68 11.34
CA ILE A 117 3.77 -5.88 11.67
C ILE A 117 2.95 -6.70 12.66
N PHE A 118 2.58 -7.91 12.25
CA PHE A 118 1.96 -8.92 13.08
C PHE A 118 3.00 -9.90 13.59
N GLU A 119 2.81 -10.37 14.83
CA GLU A 119 3.53 -11.47 15.46
C GLU A 119 2.59 -12.68 15.56
N LEU A 120 3.11 -13.88 15.34
CA LEU A 120 2.37 -15.12 15.64
C LEU A 120 2.11 -15.25 17.15
N ALA A 121 0.87 -15.49 17.54
CA ALA A 121 0.44 -15.49 18.94
C ALA A 121 0.99 -16.65 19.79
N GLU A 122 1.25 -17.79 19.15
CA GLU A 122 1.76 -19.01 19.80
C GLU A 122 3.19 -19.30 19.35
N GLU A 123 4.12 -19.46 20.29
CA GLU A 123 5.40 -20.15 20.07
C GLU A 123 5.12 -21.65 20.01
N GLY A 124 4.60 -22.14 18.89
CA GLY A 124 4.46 -23.58 18.69
C GLY A 124 5.83 -24.24 18.46
N ASP A 125 5.97 -25.50 18.88
CA ASP A 125 7.12 -26.39 18.58
C ASP A 125 7.33 -26.66 17.06
N GLY A 126 6.60 -25.96 16.19
CA GLY A 126 6.65 -26.12 14.74
C GLY A 126 7.80 -25.35 14.09
N GLU A 127 8.16 -25.73 12.85
CA GLU A 127 9.08 -24.94 12.05
C GLU A 127 8.53 -23.52 11.87
N GLY A 128 9.31 -22.53 12.32
CA GLY A 128 8.99 -21.12 12.15
C GLY A 128 8.77 -20.74 10.69
N LEU A 129 8.22 -19.56 10.45
CA LEU A 129 8.01 -19.06 9.09
C LEU A 129 9.37 -18.91 8.38
N GLN A 130 9.38 -19.07 7.05
CA GLN A 130 10.57 -18.84 6.25
C GLN A 130 10.64 -17.36 5.85
N PRO A 131 11.52 -16.55 6.49
CA PRO A 131 11.59 -15.14 6.18
C PRO A 131 12.20 -14.89 4.82
N ILE A 132 11.74 -13.82 4.20
CA ILE A 132 12.33 -13.35 2.95
C ILE A 132 13.76 -12.87 3.17
N ARG A 133 14.66 -13.21 2.25
CA ARG A 133 16.02 -12.70 2.23
C ARG A 133 16.10 -11.49 1.32
N TRP A 134 16.23 -10.31 1.93
CA TRP A 134 16.37 -9.04 1.20
C TRP A 134 17.72 -8.93 0.50
N ARG A 135 17.72 -8.21 -0.62
CA ARG A 135 18.95 -7.70 -1.22
C ARG A 135 19.59 -6.66 -0.29
N GLU A 136 20.92 -6.71 -0.16
CA GLU A 136 21.69 -5.78 0.67
C GLU A 136 21.87 -4.43 -0.03
N ASP A 137 22.15 -4.43 -1.34
CA ASP A 137 22.34 -3.21 -2.12
C ASP A 137 21.02 -2.46 -2.36
N PRO A 138 21.01 -1.12 -2.27
CA PRO A 138 19.83 -0.32 -2.55
C PRO A 138 19.39 -0.42 -4.02
N ALA A 139 18.11 -0.13 -4.27
CA ALA A 139 17.58 0.02 -5.62
C ALA A 139 18.19 1.21 -6.34
N VAL A 140 18.38 1.08 -7.65
CA VAL A 140 18.86 2.17 -8.52
C VAL A 140 17.84 2.47 -9.63
N ILE A 141 17.86 3.70 -10.13
CA ILE A 141 17.02 4.10 -11.26
C ILE A 141 17.39 3.30 -12.52
N PHE A 142 16.40 3.01 -13.35
CA PHE A 142 16.47 2.20 -14.58
C PHE A 142 16.82 0.71 -14.38
N GLU A 143 16.84 0.24 -13.14
CA GLU A 143 16.97 -1.19 -12.85
C GLU A 143 15.74 -1.96 -13.35
N ARG A 144 15.98 -3.12 -13.99
CA ARG A 144 14.94 -4.07 -14.41
C ARG A 144 14.42 -4.82 -13.19
N VAL A 145 13.10 -4.85 -13.07
CA VAL A 145 12.40 -5.41 -11.90
C VAL A 145 11.23 -6.30 -12.31
N LEU A 146 10.83 -7.17 -11.38
CA LEU A 146 9.66 -8.04 -11.48
C LEU A 146 8.81 -7.86 -10.21
N SER A 147 7.51 -8.09 -10.31
CA SER A 147 6.60 -8.15 -9.17
C SER A 147 6.12 -9.58 -8.99
N LEU A 148 6.23 -10.09 -7.76
CA LEU A 148 5.63 -11.37 -7.36
C LEU A 148 4.43 -11.09 -6.44
N SER A 149 3.24 -11.42 -6.92
CA SER A 149 1.96 -11.17 -6.25
C SER A 149 1.08 -12.42 -6.25
N PRO A 150 0.09 -12.54 -5.35
CA PRO A 150 -0.89 -13.63 -5.47
C PRO A 150 -1.64 -13.52 -6.79
N GLY A 151 -1.93 -14.66 -7.43
CA GLY A 151 -2.74 -14.71 -8.64
C GLY A 151 -4.23 -14.46 -8.37
N ASP A 152 -4.93 -13.97 -9.40
CA ASP A 152 -6.35 -13.62 -9.36
C ASP A 152 -7.27 -14.80 -9.02
N SER A 153 -6.89 -16.03 -9.40
CA SER A 153 -7.70 -17.24 -9.23
C SER A 153 -7.59 -17.87 -7.83
N GLY A 154 -6.89 -17.23 -6.88
CA GLY A 154 -6.68 -17.77 -5.54
C GLY A 154 -5.70 -18.96 -5.45
N ALA A 155 -5.41 -19.62 -6.58
CA ALA A 155 -4.45 -20.71 -6.68
C ALA A 155 -3.12 -20.21 -7.28
N GLY A 156 -2.11 -20.06 -6.42
CA GLY A 156 -0.73 -19.81 -6.84
C GLY A 156 -0.32 -18.33 -6.92
N MET A 157 0.98 -18.14 -7.00
CA MET A 157 1.62 -16.84 -7.17
C MET A 157 1.80 -16.51 -8.65
N GLN A 158 1.73 -15.24 -8.98
CA GLN A 158 1.93 -14.70 -10.32
C GLN A 158 3.17 -13.80 -10.35
N LEU A 159 4.02 -14.04 -11.34
CA LEU A 159 5.13 -13.18 -11.67
C LEU A 159 4.70 -12.23 -12.79
N SER A 160 4.96 -10.94 -12.63
CA SER A 160 4.65 -9.95 -13.65
C SER A 160 5.55 -10.09 -14.88
N SER A 161 5.17 -9.42 -15.97
CA SER A 161 6.16 -9.01 -16.95
C SER A 161 7.18 -8.07 -16.32
N MET A 162 8.33 -7.95 -16.96
CA MET A 162 9.40 -7.11 -16.48
C MET A 162 9.05 -5.62 -16.59
N GLY A 163 9.38 -4.85 -15.56
CA GLY A 163 9.28 -3.41 -15.53
C GLY A 163 10.62 -2.75 -15.24
N VAL A 164 10.57 -1.45 -15.01
CA VAL A 164 11.72 -0.60 -14.74
C VAL A 164 11.48 0.32 -13.55
N ILE A 165 12.52 0.54 -12.75
CA ILE A 165 12.49 1.55 -11.69
C ILE A 165 12.63 2.94 -12.31
N SER A 166 11.63 3.79 -12.10
CA SER A 166 11.59 5.17 -12.59
C SER A 166 12.13 6.18 -11.58
N ARG A 167 12.00 5.90 -10.27
CA ARG A 167 12.52 6.77 -9.19
C ARG A 167 12.92 5.94 -7.97
N VAL A 168 13.88 6.44 -7.21
CA VAL A 168 14.31 5.90 -5.91
C VAL A 168 14.38 7.02 -4.89
N GLY A 169 14.06 6.75 -3.62
CA GLY A 169 14.02 7.78 -2.58
C GLY A 169 12.96 8.86 -2.83
N TRP A 170 11.90 8.54 -3.56
CA TRP A 170 10.87 9.50 -3.96
C TRP A 170 9.92 9.80 -2.80
N ASN A 171 9.58 11.08 -2.63
CA ASN A 171 8.56 11.52 -1.68
C ASN A 171 7.28 11.81 -2.46
N GLU A 172 6.33 10.89 -2.35
CA GLU A 172 5.02 11.05 -2.96
C GLU A 172 4.26 12.18 -2.25
N PRO A 173 3.76 13.19 -2.98
CA PRO A 173 3.04 14.30 -2.39
C PRO A 173 1.86 13.84 -1.52
N ARG A 174 1.65 14.55 -0.40
CA ARG A 174 0.48 14.37 0.45
C ARG A 174 -0.75 14.97 -0.22
N VAL A 175 -1.89 14.30 -0.07
CA VAL A 175 -3.21 14.84 -0.45
C VAL A 175 -4.05 14.90 0.81
N ARG A 176 -4.78 16.00 1.01
CA ARG A 176 -5.63 16.15 2.20
C ARG A 176 -6.83 15.23 2.09
N ALA A 177 -7.04 14.39 3.09
CA ALA A 177 -8.22 13.53 3.14
C ALA A 177 -9.48 14.33 3.51
N VAL A 178 -10.64 13.82 3.08
CA VAL A 178 -11.95 14.36 3.45
C VAL A 178 -12.84 13.27 4.05
N LEU A 179 -13.83 13.68 4.83
CA LEU A 179 -14.91 12.80 5.29
C LEU A 179 -16.26 13.09 4.61
N GLY A 180 -16.42 14.26 3.98
CA GLY A 180 -17.69 14.65 3.36
C GLY A 180 -18.78 14.87 4.42
N VAL A 181 -18.49 15.68 5.44
CA VAL A 181 -19.41 16.02 6.53
C VAL A 181 -19.52 17.52 6.67
N ASP A 182 -20.73 18.01 6.89
CA ASP A 182 -20.99 19.37 7.34
C ASP A 182 -21.21 19.35 8.86
N LEU A 183 -20.43 20.14 9.57
CA LEU A 183 -20.31 20.10 11.03
C LEU A 183 -20.60 21.47 11.62
N GLU A 184 -21.41 21.53 12.66
CA GLU A 184 -21.66 22.74 13.45
C GLU A 184 -21.04 22.59 14.84
N GLU A 185 -20.34 23.62 15.32
CA GLU A 185 -19.84 23.63 16.69
C GLU A 185 -20.99 23.81 17.67
N VAL A 186 -21.01 22.98 18.72
CA VAL A 186 -22.02 23.01 19.77
C VAL A 186 -21.41 22.88 21.14
N GLU A 187 -22.06 23.50 22.12
CA GLU A 187 -21.81 23.22 23.54
C GLU A 187 -22.71 22.06 23.98
N THR A 188 -22.12 21.07 24.63
CA THR A 188 -22.80 19.89 25.19
C THR A 188 -22.59 19.81 26.70
N SER A 189 -23.31 18.91 27.37
CA SER A 189 -23.08 18.63 28.80
C SER A 189 -21.67 18.11 29.11
N ALA A 190 -20.96 17.55 28.12
CA ALA A 190 -19.57 17.07 28.23
C ALA A 190 -18.52 18.08 27.71
N GLY A 191 -18.93 19.30 27.38
CA GLY A 191 -18.09 20.34 26.77
C GLY A 191 -18.38 20.55 25.28
N ARG A 192 -17.42 21.09 24.53
CA ARG A 192 -17.59 21.37 23.10
C ARG A 192 -17.61 20.09 22.26
N GLY A 193 -18.48 20.07 21.25
CA GLY A 193 -18.60 18.98 20.28
C GLY A 193 -18.92 19.50 18.87
N LEU A 194 -18.86 18.59 17.89
CA LEU A 194 -19.20 18.90 16.50
C LEU A 194 -20.43 18.13 16.08
N ARG A 195 -21.56 18.83 15.94
CA ARG A 195 -22.81 18.25 15.48
C ARG A 195 -22.81 18.09 13.96
N VAL A 196 -23.06 16.89 13.49
CA VAL A 196 -23.27 16.57 12.08
C VAL A 196 -24.59 17.20 11.65
N GLN A 197 -24.54 18.10 10.67
CA GLN A 197 -25.74 18.61 10.01
C GLN A 197 -26.20 17.65 8.93
N GLN A 198 -25.26 17.25 8.07
CA GLN A 198 -25.50 16.37 6.93
C GLN A 198 -24.18 15.76 6.44
N THR A 199 -24.30 14.64 5.75
CA THR A 199 -23.19 14.02 5.01
C THR A 199 -23.33 14.30 3.52
N THR A 200 -22.23 14.53 2.83
CA THR A 200 -22.19 14.63 1.37
C THR A 200 -22.64 13.29 0.76
N PRO A 201 -23.58 13.29 -0.21
CA PRO A 201 -23.97 12.07 -0.92
C PRO A 201 -22.75 11.37 -1.54
N ASN A 202 -22.66 10.05 -1.37
CA ASN A 202 -21.53 9.21 -1.79
C ASN A 202 -20.17 9.63 -1.19
N GLY A 203 -20.19 10.49 -0.15
CA GLY A 203 -19.01 10.86 0.60
C GLY A 203 -18.58 9.77 1.59
N PRO A 204 -17.34 9.84 2.11
CA PRO A 204 -16.81 8.78 2.98
C PRO A 204 -17.58 8.54 4.29
N ALA A 205 -18.26 9.57 4.83
CA ALA A 205 -19.11 9.46 6.00
C ALA A 205 -20.56 9.05 5.70
N ALA A 206 -20.96 9.00 4.42
CA ALA A 206 -22.34 8.72 4.03
C ALA A 206 -22.77 7.32 4.51
N GLY A 207 -23.97 7.23 5.11
CA GLY A 207 -24.51 5.98 5.65
C GLY A 207 -23.83 5.48 6.94
N ARG A 208 -22.87 6.23 7.48
CA ARG A 208 -22.18 5.92 8.74
C ARG A 208 -22.43 6.97 9.81
N LEU A 209 -22.44 8.25 9.40
CA LEU A 209 -22.83 9.38 10.22
C LEU A 209 -24.18 9.92 9.75
N PHE A 210 -24.98 10.43 10.68
CA PHE A 210 -26.30 10.96 10.43
C PHE A 210 -26.47 12.35 11.05
N GLY A 211 -27.40 13.12 10.50
CA GLY A 211 -27.75 14.43 11.06
C GLY A 211 -28.16 14.30 12.53
N GLY A 212 -27.57 15.14 13.38
CA GLY A 212 -27.78 15.12 14.83
C GLY A 212 -26.73 14.34 15.61
N ASP A 213 -25.88 13.52 14.97
CA ASP A 213 -24.72 12.92 15.63
C ASP A 213 -23.80 14.01 16.16
N ILE A 214 -23.30 13.88 17.39
CA ILE A 214 -22.33 14.81 17.96
C ILE A 214 -20.98 14.11 18.06
N LEU A 215 -20.02 14.53 17.25
CA LEU A 215 -18.64 14.04 17.35
C LEU A 215 -18.00 14.63 18.60
N VAL A 216 -17.42 13.75 19.42
CA VAL A 216 -16.79 14.10 20.70
C VAL A 216 -15.30 13.76 20.73
N GLY A 217 -14.83 12.85 19.88
CA GLY A 217 -13.41 12.48 19.84
C GLY A 217 -13.01 11.52 18.72
N VAL A 218 -11.71 11.21 18.68
CA VAL A 218 -11.08 10.20 17.83
C VAL A 218 -10.01 9.47 18.61
N GLY A 219 -10.22 8.19 18.89
CA GLY A 219 -9.38 7.43 19.82
C GLY A 219 -9.29 8.17 21.17
N ASN A 220 -8.08 8.56 21.58
CA ASN A 220 -7.86 9.29 22.83
C ASN A 220 -7.83 10.83 22.67
N GLU A 221 -8.05 11.37 21.46
CA GLU A 221 -8.05 12.83 21.21
C GLU A 221 -9.49 13.38 21.22
N GLN A 222 -9.78 14.32 22.12
CA GLN A 222 -11.09 15.00 22.16
C GLN A 222 -11.18 16.04 21.03
N ILE A 223 -12.32 16.07 20.34
CA ILE A 223 -12.57 16.99 19.23
C ILE A 223 -13.82 17.81 19.52
N GLY A 224 -13.62 19.10 19.80
CA GLY A 224 -14.71 20.04 20.08
C GLY A 224 -14.80 21.23 19.12
N THR A 225 -13.85 21.38 18.19
CA THR A 225 -13.78 22.54 17.28
C THR A 225 -13.46 22.13 15.85
N ARG A 226 -13.90 22.93 14.89
CA ARG A 226 -13.65 22.73 13.46
C ARG A 226 -12.15 22.78 13.16
N GLU A 227 -11.38 23.59 13.88
CA GLU A 227 -9.92 23.65 13.73
C GLU A 227 -9.25 22.36 14.20
N GLN A 228 -9.67 21.78 15.32
CA GLN A 228 -9.16 20.48 15.80
C GLN A 228 -9.47 19.38 14.77
N PHE A 229 -10.71 19.30 14.31
CA PHE A 229 -11.11 18.33 13.30
C PHE A 229 -10.38 18.53 11.96
N GLY A 230 -10.19 19.80 11.56
CA GLY A 230 -9.43 20.16 10.37
C GLY A 230 -7.96 19.74 10.45
N ARG A 231 -7.33 19.86 11.62
CA ARG A 231 -5.96 19.37 11.89
C ARG A 231 -5.88 17.85 11.87
N LEU A 232 -6.86 17.15 12.46
CA LEU A 232 -6.96 15.70 12.37
C LEU A 232 -6.98 15.25 10.90
N LEU A 233 -7.91 15.79 10.10
CA LEU A 233 -8.01 15.47 8.68
C LEU A 233 -6.75 15.83 7.88
N GLY A 234 -5.98 16.84 8.32
CA GLY A 234 -4.72 17.23 7.70
C GLY A 234 -3.57 16.22 7.94
N ARG A 235 -3.67 15.38 8.97
CA ARG A 235 -2.70 14.31 9.23
C ARG A 235 -2.96 13.09 8.34
N LEU A 236 -4.23 12.82 8.05
CA LEU A 236 -4.71 11.69 7.27
C LEU A 236 -4.50 11.86 5.77
N GLN A 237 -4.30 10.74 5.09
CA GLN A 237 -4.34 10.57 3.65
C GLN A 237 -5.65 9.89 3.24
N PRO A 238 -6.10 10.11 2.00
CA PRO A 238 -7.17 9.30 1.43
C PRO A 238 -6.85 7.79 1.54
N GLY A 239 -7.83 7.00 1.92
CA GLY A 239 -7.68 5.56 2.19
C GLY A 239 -7.30 5.22 3.63
N ASP A 240 -6.83 6.18 4.45
CA ASP A 240 -6.58 5.97 5.88
C ASP A 240 -7.88 5.67 6.62
N ARG A 241 -7.76 4.85 7.66
CA ARG A 241 -8.88 4.49 8.54
C ARG A 241 -8.82 5.32 9.81
N LEU A 242 -9.98 5.71 10.32
CA LEU A 242 -10.11 6.37 11.61
C LEU A 242 -11.37 5.91 12.34
N ARG A 243 -11.34 6.00 13.66
CA ARG A 243 -12.47 5.68 14.53
C ARG A 243 -12.94 6.95 15.22
N LEU A 244 -14.14 7.38 14.90
CA LEU A 244 -14.78 8.53 15.55
C LEU A 244 -15.57 8.05 16.76
N GLU A 245 -15.43 8.77 17.86
CA GLU A 245 -16.35 8.67 18.99
C GLU A 245 -17.43 9.74 18.84
N LEU A 246 -18.69 9.30 18.90
CA LEU A 246 -19.84 10.18 18.73
C LEU A 246 -20.94 9.85 19.74
N GLN A 247 -21.75 10.86 20.05
CA GLN A 247 -23.00 10.70 20.77
C GLN A 247 -24.15 10.71 19.77
N ARG A 248 -24.97 9.64 19.79
CA ARG A 248 -26.18 9.49 18.98
C ARG A 248 -27.38 9.39 19.92
N GLY A 249 -28.09 10.49 20.09
CA GLY A 249 -29.13 10.60 21.12
C GLY A 249 -28.51 10.51 22.53
N ALA A 250 -28.86 9.47 23.27
CA ALA A 250 -28.33 9.23 24.62
C ALA A 250 -27.09 8.32 24.64
N ASP A 251 -26.80 7.63 23.54
CA ASP A 251 -25.78 6.59 23.50
C ASP A 251 -24.45 7.13 22.95
N LEU A 252 -23.35 6.72 23.58
CA LEU A 252 -22.01 6.88 23.02
C LEU A 252 -21.71 5.71 22.09
N GLN A 253 -21.25 6.02 20.88
CA GLN A 253 -20.92 5.06 19.84
C GLN A 253 -19.54 5.35 19.27
N SER A 254 -18.85 4.27 18.89
CA SER A 254 -17.61 4.32 18.14
C SER A 254 -17.91 3.90 16.70
N VAL A 255 -17.59 4.75 15.73
CA VAL A 255 -17.84 4.50 14.30
C VAL A 255 -16.52 4.52 13.54
N GLY A 256 -16.17 3.37 12.96
CA GLY A 256 -15.06 3.25 12.02
C GLY A 256 -15.42 3.82 10.65
N LEU A 257 -14.54 4.67 10.11
CA LEU A 257 -14.66 5.30 8.81
C LEU A 257 -13.34 5.16 8.04
N ARG A 258 -13.43 5.33 6.73
CA ARG A 258 -12.26 5.52 5.86
C ARG A 258 -12.28 6.95 5.35
N ALA A 259 -11.16 7.66 5.47
CA ALA A 259 -11.03 8.98 4.89
C ALA A 259 -10.92 8.86 3.35
N GLY A 260 -11.55 9.76 2.62
CA GLY A 260 -11.63 9.70 1.17
C GLY A 260 -10.87 10.80 0.47
N TRP A 261 -10.89 10.69 -0.86
CA TRP A 261 -10.44 11.74 -1.77
C TRP A 261 -11.47 12.87 -1.81
N ASN A 262 -11.01 14.11 -1.92
CA ASN A 262 -11.91 15.21 -2.22
C ASN A 262 -12.52 14.97 -3.62
N PRO A 263 -13.86 14.93 -3.79
CA PRO A 263 -14.48 14.71 -5.10
C PRO A 263 -14.00 15.71 -6.16
N GLY A 264 -13.60 16.93 -5.77
CA GLY A 264 -13.01 17.92 -6.67
C GLY A 264 -11.73 17.44 -7.39
N GLU A 265 -10.93 16.60 -6.74
CA GLU A 265 -9.66 16.06 -7.28
C GLU A 265 -9.92 15.15 -8.48
N GLN A 266 -11.08 14.50 -8.55
CA GLN A 266 -11.43 13.60 -9.66
C GLN A 266 -11.60 14.35 -10.99
N PHE A 267 -11.80 15.67 -10.95
CA PHE A 267 -11.85 16.53 -12.13
C PHE A 267 -10.46 17.04 -12.55
N GLU A 268 -9.42 16.79 -11.77
CA GLU A 268 -8.05 17.03 -12.22
C GLU A 268 -7.72 16.06 -13.35
N ARG A 269 -7.14 16.61 -14.42
CA ARG A 269 -6.90 15.86 -15.65
C ARG A 269 -6.02 14.62 -15.42
N SER A 270 -5.06 14.69 -14.51
CA SER A 270 -4.20 13.57 -14.11
C SER A 270 -5.01 12.43 -13.48
N GLU A 271 -5.72 12.70 -12.39
CA GLU A 271 -6.50 11.70 -11.67
C GLU A 271 -7.63 11.11 -12.54
N PHE A 272 -8.24 11.94 -13.39
CA PHE A 272 -9.25 11.49 -14.36
C PHE A 272 -8.70 10.50 -15.39
N LEU A 273 -7.47 10.70 -15.86
CA LEU A 273 -6.82 9.81 -16.83
C LEU A 273 -6.29 8.53 -16.15
N ASP A 274 -5.78 8.64 -14.94
CA ASP A 274 -5.24 7.51 -14.18
C ASP A 274 -6.30 6.45 -13.89
N GLY A 275 -7.52 6.86 -13.51
CA GLY A 275 -8.63 5.94 -13.24
C GLY A 275 -9.11 5.13 -14.45
N ARG A 276 -8.69 5.49 -15.67
CA ARG A 276 -9.05 4.75 -16.90
C ARG A 276 -8.08 3.63 -17.26
N ALA A 277 -6.91 3.59 -16.64
CA ALA A 277 -5.91 2.56 -16.91
C ALA A 277 -6.08 1.29 -16.05
N GLY A 278 -7.12 1.26 -15.21
CA GLY A 278 -7.36 0.22 -14.23
C GLY A 278 -7.56 0.82 -12.85
N ARG A 279 -7.75 -0.04 -11.84
CA ARG A 279 -7.96 0.41 -10.47
C ARG A 279 -6.66 0.95 -9.87
N VAL A 280 -6.76 2.06 -9.17
CA VAL A 280 -5.67 2.63 -8.35
C VAL A 280 -5.95 2.36 -6.87
N SER A 281 -4.90 2.32 -6.06
CA SER A 281 -5.04 2.13 -4.61
C SER A 281 -5.71 3.35 -3.98
N GLU A 282 -6.64 3.15 -3.04
CA GLU A 282 -7.26 4.26 -2.32
C GLU A 282 -6.21 5.05 -1.53
N ARG A 283 -5.36 4.32 -0.80
CA ARG A 283 -4.18 4.82 -0.11
C ARG A 283 -2.98 4.79 -1.06
N ARG A 284 -2.66 5.95 -1.65
CA ARG A 284 -1.60 6.05 -2.69
C ARG A 284 -0.71 7.31 -2.63
N THR A 285 -0.80 8.12 -1.58
CA THR A 285 -0.14 9.45 -1.47
C THR A 285 0.75 9.56 -0.24
N GLY A 286 1.55 10.62 -0.10
CA GLY A 286 2.23 10.94 1.17
C GLY A 286 3.28 9.94 1.66
N PHE A 287 3.68 8.97 0.84
CA PHE A 287 4.75 8.03 1.13
C PHE A 287 6.11 8.70 0.97
N VAL A 288 7.05 8.41 1.86
CA VAL A 288 8.40 9.04 1.89
C VAL A 288 9.46 8.01 1.55
N GLY A 289 10.41 8.37 0.69
CA GLY A 289 11.55 7.53 0.33
C GLY A 289 11.21 6.27 -0.48
N VAL A 290 10.09 6.25 -1.21
CA VAL A 290 9.65 5.08 -1.97
C VAL A 290 10.40 4.89 -3.29
N ILE A 291 10.38 3.64 -3.77
CA ILE A 291 10.74 3.27 -5.13
C ILE A 291 9.49 3.43 -6.00
N GLN A 292 9.62 4.06 -7.17
CA GLN A 292 8.57 4.11 -8.17
C GLN A 292 8.94 3.20 -9.34
N HIS A 293 8.04 2.31 -9.75
CA HIS A 293 8.20 1.46 -10.93
C HIS A 293 6.95 1.44 -11.81
N ASP A 294 7.07 0.94 -13.04
CA ASP A 294 6.00 0.97 -14.05
C ASP A 294 5.16 -0.33 -14.12
N ILE A 295 5.51 -1.36 -13.35
CA ILE A 295 4.70 -2.60 -13.26
C ILE A 295 3.29 -2.26 -12.72
N PRO A 296 2.21 -2.59 -13.45
CA PRO A 296 0.83 -2.29 -13.04
C PRO A 296 0.32 -3.34 -12.05
N VAL A 297 0.67 -3.19 -10.78
CA VAL A 297 0.20 -4.09 -9.70
C VAL A 297 -1.23 -3.73 -9.30
N GLU A 298 -2.16 -4.70 -9.27
CA GLU A 298 -3.53 -4.42 -8.83
C GLU A 298 -3.57 -4.04 -7.34
N PRO A 299 -4.46 -3.13 -6.92
CA PRO A 299 -4.53 -2.68 -5.51
C PRO A 299 -4.72 -3.83 -4.51
N GLN A 300 -5.47 -4.86 -4.86
CA GLN A 300 -5.74 -6.04 -4.01
C GLN A 300 -4.53 -6.96 -3.89
N SER A 301 -3.59 -6.86 -4.82
CA SER A 301 -2.34 -7.60 -4.79
C SER A 301 -1.27 -6.94 -3.91
N CYS A 302 -1.57 -5.77 -3.32
CA CYS A 302 -0.67 -5.06 -2.43
C CYS A 302 -0.83 -5.54 -0.96
N PRO A 303 0.26 -5.92 -0.26
CA PRO A 303 1.65 -5.79 -0.70
C PRO A 303 2.10 -6.92 -1.66
N SER A 304 2.86 -6.58 -2.69
CA SER A 304 3.58 -7.55 -3.54
C SER A 304 5.09 -7.40 -3.39
N LEU A 305 5.86 -8.45 -3.68
CA LEU A 305 7.31 -8.38 -3.64
C LEU A 305 7.84 -7.74 -4.92
N LEU A 306 8.63 -6.69 -4.77
CA LEU A 306 9.43 -6.14 -5.85
C LEU A 306 10.78 -6.87 -5.86
N LEU A 307 11.10 -7.51 -6.98
CA LEU A 307 12.31 -8.29 -7.18
C LEU A 307 13.21 -7.61 -8.22
N ASP A 308 14.53 -7.73 -8.06
CA ASP A 308 15.46 -7.40 -9.14
C ASP A 308 15.43 -8.46 -10.25
N TRP A 309 16.18 -8.21 -11.33
CA TRP A 309 16.27 -9.14 -12.47
C TRP A 309 16.89 -10.51 -12.12
N ARG A 310 17.54 -10.65 -10.96
CA ARG A 310 18.05 -11.92 -10.41
C ARG A 310 17.07 -12.56 -9.43
N GLY A 311 15.88 -12.00 -9.26
CA GLY A 311 14.85 -12.48 -8.35
C GLY A 311 15.07 -12.10 -6.89
N LEU A 312 16.07 -11.27 -6.57
CA LEU A 312 16.30 -10.85 -5.19
C LEU A 312 15.28 -9.80 -4.76
N PRO A 313 14.61 -9.94 -3.61
CA PRO A 313 13.68 -8.97 -3.07
C PRO A 313 14.34 -7.63 -2.72
N ILE A 314 13.82 -6.54 -3.28
CA ILE A 314 14.33 -5.17 -3.09
C ILE A 314 13.33 -4.23 -2.40
N GLY A 315 12.07 -4.65 -2.26
CA GLY A 315 11.04 -3.88 -1.58
C GLY A 315 9.66 -4.51 -1.65
N LEU A 316 8.67 -3.79 -1.12
CA LEU A 316 7.26 -4.15 -1.09
C LEU A 316 6.44 -3.13 -1.86
N THR A 317 5.84 -3.50 -2.99
CA THR A 317 4.90 -2.63 -3.69
C THR A 317 3.63 -2.51 -2.86
N ILE A 318 3.35 -1.31 -2.36
CA ILE A 318 2.27 -1.04 -1.41
C ILE A 318 1.06 -0.35 -2.04
N ALA A 319 1.26 0.36 -3.16
CA ALA A 319 0.19 1.10 -3.81
C ALA A 319 0.37 1.20 -5.32
N ARG A 320 -0.73 1.03 -6.06
CA ARG A 320 -0.83 1.51 -7.44
C ARG A 320 -1.23 2.97 -7.43
N ARG A 321 -0.31 3.84 -7.83
CA ARG A 321 -0.47 5.30 -7.78
C ARG A 321 -1.18 5.86 -9.00
N ALA A 322 -0.83 5.38 -10.17
CA ALA A 322 -1.27 5.93 -11.45
C ALA A 322 -1.18 4.86 -12.55
N ARG A 323 -1.52 5.24 -13.78
CA ARG A 323 -1.39 4.36 -14.96
C ARG A 323 0.01 3.77 -15.11
N GLU A 324 1.04 4.57 -14.87
CA GLU A 324 2.45 4.27 -15.14
C GLU A 324 3.29 4.29 -13.86
N SER A 325 2.64 4.17 -12.70
CA SER A 325 3.30 4.34 -11.40
C SER A 325 2.72 3.43 -10.34
N SER A 326 3.57 2.56 -9.82
CA SER A 326 3.38 1.81 -8.59
C SER A 326 4.48 2.18 -7.61
N LEU A 327 4.13 2.25 -6.33
CA LEU A 327 5.00 2.69 -5.25
C LEU A 327 5.39 1.50 -4.39
N ALA A 328 6.69 1.32 -4.18
CA ALA A 328 7.25 0.28 -3.34
C ALA A 328 8.07 0.85 -2.19
N ILE A 329 7.87 0.27 -1.01
CA ILE A 329 8.65 0.53 0.18
C ILE A 329 9.98 -0.20 0.02
N PRO A 330 11.14 0.48 0.11
CA PRO A 330 12.44 -0.17 -0.01
C PRO A 330 12.65 -1.22 1.09
N ALA A 331 13.36 -2.30 0.79
CA ALA A 331 13.70 -3.35 1.75
C ALA A 331 14.28 -2.79 3.06
N MET A 332 15.19 -1.81 2.95
CA MET A 332 15.79 -1.15 4.11
C MET A 332 14.77 -0.48 5.03
N ALA A 333 13.70 0.11 4.49
CA ALA A 333 12.66 0.74 5.28
C ALA A 333 11.80 -0.31 6.02
N VAL A 334 11.50 -1.44 5.36
CA VAL A 334 10.84 -2.59 6.02
C VAL A 334 11.70 -3.14 7.16
N GLN A 335 13.00 -3.32 6.92
CA GLN A 335 13.95 -3.80 7.92
C GLN A 335 14.10 -2.84 9.11
N ARG A 336 14.06 -1.52 8.89
CA ARG A 336 14.08 -0.53 9.98
C ARG A 336 12.84 -0.62 10.86
N LEU A 337 11.66 -0.71 10.25
CA LEU A 337 10.39 -0.93 10.96
C LEU A 337 10.45 -2.22 11.80
N MET A 338 11.02 -3.30 11.27
CA MET A 338 11.23 -4.55 12.01
C MET A 338 12.17 -4.41 13.22
N SER A 339 13.24 -3.64 13.07
CA SER A 339 14.20 -3.40 14.17
C SER A 339 13.68 -2.43 15.23
N GLY A 340 12.57 -1.72 14.96
CA GLY A 340 12.07 -0.65 15.83
C GLY A 340 12.91 0.62 15.77
N ALA A 341 13.74 0.78 14.74
CA ALA A 341 14.65 1.91 14.57
C ALA A 341 13.99 3.12 13.87
N ASP A 342 12.66 3.16 13.78
CA ASP A 342 11.95 4.32 13.25
C ASP A 342 12.07 5.46 14.26
N GLY A 343 12.99 6.38 13.96
CA GLY A 343 13.22 7.60 14.69
C GLY A 343 11.95 8.45 14.75
N ASN A 344 11.70 8.95 15.95
CA ASN A 344 10.76 10.03 16.26
C ASN A 344 11.05 11.27 15.41
#